data_AF-A0A6A8M6I0-F1
#
_entry.id   AF-A0A6A8M6I0-F1
#
_cell.length_a   1.000
_cell.length_b   1.000
_cell.length_c   1.000
_cell.angle_alpha   90.00
_cell.angle_beta   90.00
_cell.angle_gamma   90.00
#
_symmetry.space_group_name_H-M   'P 1'
#
loop_
_entity.id
_entity.type
_entity.pdbx_description
1 polymer ?
#
loop_
_entity_poly.entity_id
_entity_poly.type
_entity_poly.pdbx_seq_one_letter_code
_entity_poly.pdbx_strand_id
1 'polypeptide(L)'
;MKKWLKQEITGYHMPMYLNDILTGNYNRNFLRMSIIKDGDAYMFSYDTADLRKIKTGDMTLHEKMQLIRGIIEISEENDNHLVMARKYLLEPELIYSRNNSVTKERLKLLFYPDFNEMEFEDKLILFIDRITDMRKETEVKEMEDLKEMVLKGDRLRLLRYLDKRIVRLDPSVYNSKK
;
A
#
# COMPACT_ATOMS: atom_id res chain seq x y z
N MET A 1 5.45 23.88 -10.01
CA MET A 1 6.41 22.87 -10.52
C MET A 1 5.84 21.49 -10.29
N LYS A 2 5.62 20.70 -11.34
CA LYS A 2 5.29 19.26 -11.18
C LYS A 2 6.53 18.56 -10.60
N LYS A 3 6.37 17.88 -9.47
CA LYS A 3 7.44 17.11 -8.84
C LYS A 3 7.43 15.70 -9.44
N TRP A 4 8.45 15.41 -10.24
CA TRP A 4 8.66 14.08 -10.80
C TRP A 4 9.65 13.33 -9.91
N LEU A 5 9.28 12.13 -9.48
CA LEU A 5 10.19 11.20 -8.83
C LEU A 5 10.78 10.27 -9.88
N LYS A 6 12.08 10.02 -9.83
CA LYS A 6 12.78 9.09 -10.72
C LYS A 6 13.38 7.93 -9.93
N GLN A 7 13.28 6.73 -10.47
CA GLN A 7 13.95 5.53 -9.98
C GLN A 7 14.56 4.78 -11.17
N GLU A 8 15.70 4.13 -10.96
CA GLU A 8 16.43 3.42 -12.00
C GLU A 8 16.73 2.01 -11.50
N ILE A 9 16.55 1.01 -12.38
CA ILE A 9 16.87 -0.40 -12.12
C ILE A 9 17.77 -0.89 -13.25
N THR A 10 18.92 -1.44 -12.91
CA THR A 10 19.96 -1.92 -13.85
C THR A 10 20.21 -3.42 -13.68
N GLY A 11 20.52 -4.13 -14.76
CA GLY A 11 21.02 -5.51 -14.70
C GLY A 11 19.97 -6.59 -14.47
N TYR A 12 18.68 -6.27 -14.59
CA TYR A 12 17.57 -7.21 -14.49
C TYR A 12 16.82 -7.31 -15.81
N HIS A 13 16.57 -8.53 -16.28
CA HIS A 13 15.63 -8.74 -17.38
C HIS A 13 14.22 -8.49 -16.85
N MET A 14 13.67 -7.30 -17.12
CA MET A 14 12.31 -6.97 -16.70
C MET A 14 11.32 -7.93 -17.36
N PRO A 15 10.34 -8.46 -16.60
CA PRO A 15 9.30 -9.32 -17.15
C PRO A 15 8.47 -8.63 -18.24
N MET A 16 8.02 -9.39 -19.24
CA MET A 16 7.21 -8.89 -20.36
C MET A 16 5.97 -8.10 -19.94
N TYR A 17 5.36 -8.43 -18.79
CA TYR A 17 4.15 -7.76 -18.30
C TYR A 17 4.35 -6.26 -18.01
N LEU A 18 5.59 -5.77 -17.87
CA LEU A 18 5.85 -4.32 -17.73
C LEU A 18 5.63 -3.55 -19.02
N ASN A 19 5.83 -4.16 -20.19
CA ASN A 19 5.40 -3.57 -21.46
C ASN A 19 3.87 -3.49 -21.52
N ASP A 20 3.17 -4.48 -20.94
CA ASP A 20 1.71 -4.49 -20.86
C ASP A 20 1.20 -3.43 -19.85
N ILE A 21 1.94 -3.15 -18.77
CA ILE A 21 1.66 -2.03 -17.84
C ILE A 21 1.81 -0.66 -18.55
N LEU A 22 2.73 -0.54 -19.50
CA LEU A 22 2.95 0.69 -20.27
C LEU A 22 1.88 0.93 -21.35
N THR A 23 1.19 -0.12 -21.78
CA THR A 23 0.28 -0.08 -22.93
C THR A 23 -1.19 -0.36 -22.56
N GLY A 24 -1.46 -0.87 -21.36
CA GLY A 24 -2.78 -1.28 -20.86
C GLY A 24 -3.16 -0.63 -19.53
N ASN A 25 -4.46 -0.46 -19.33
CA ASN A 25 -5.15 0.17 -18.19
C ASN A 25 -4.41 0.06 -16.84
N TYR A 26 -3.62 1.09 -16.57
CA TYR A 26 -2.99 1.36 -15.29
C TYR A 26 -4.05 1.46 -14.19
N ASN A 27 -3.96 0.63 -13.14
CA ASN A 27 -4.92 0.73 -12.03
C ASN A 27 -4.79 2.12 -11.37
N ARG A 28 -5.93 2.80 -11.17
CA ARG A 28 -6.06 4.10 -10.50
C ARG A 28 -5.41 4.15 -9.10
N ASN A 29 -5.14 3.00 -8.49
CA ASN A 29 -4.54 2.88 -7.16
C ASN A 29 -3.05 3.17 -7.13
N PHE A 30 -2.38 3.28 -8.28
CA PHE A 30 -0.96 3.64 -8.34
C PHE A 30 -0.73 5.08 -8.80
N LEU A 31 0.42 5.65 -8.45
CA LEU A 31 0.91 6.92 -8.96
C LEU A 31 1.15 6.83 -10.46
N ARG A 32 0.63 7.77 -11.26
CA ARG A 32 0.84 7.75 -12.71
C ARG A 32 2.33 7.66 -13.01
N MET A 33 2.70 6.63 -13.78
CA MET A 33 4.07 6.25 -14.05
C MET A 33 4.37 6.32 -15.54
N SER A 34 5.64 6.52 -15.89
CA SER A 34 6.20 6.31 -17.22
C SER A 34 7.50 5.53 -17.06
N ILE A 35 7.70 4.50 -17.87
CA ILE A 35 8.90 3.67 -17.86
C ILE A 35 9.61 3.88 -19.20
N ILE A 36 10.90 4.18 -19.15
CA ILE A 36 11.79 4.29 -20.32
C ILE A 36 12.83 3.19 -20.19
N LYS A 37 13.01 2.40 -21.25
CA LYS A 37 14.11 1.45 -21.35
C LYS A 37 15.27 2.12 -22.10
N ASP A 38 16.45 2.13 -21.50
CA ASP A 38 17.69 2.61 -22.11
C ASP A 38 18.79 1.57 -21.93
N GLY A 39 19.17 0.89 -23.01
CA GLY A 39 20.02 -0.31 -22.96
C GLY A 39 19.46 -1.38 -22.02
N ASP A 40 20.23 -1.71 -20.98
CA ASP A 40 19.89 -2.68 -19.92
C ASP A 40 19.29 -2.02 -18.66
N ALA A 41 19.03 -0.71 -18.71
CA ALA A 41 18.45 0.05 -17.63
C ALA A 41 16.96 0.33 -17.89
N TYR A 42 16.17 0.32 -16.81
CA TYR A 42 14.78 0.75 -16.80
C TYR A 42 14.64 1.95 -15.88
N MET A 43 14.25 3.09 -16.45
CA MET A 43 13.99 4.33 -15.74
C MET A 43 12.49 4.52 -15.52
N PHE A 44 12.10 4.58 -14.25
CA PHE A 44 10.75 4.83 -13.80
C PHE A 44 10.60 6.30 -13.41
N SER A 45 9.60 6.98 -13.97
CA SER A 45 9.24 8.35 -13.63
C SER A 45 7.80 8.39 -13.14
N TYR A 46 7.55 9.04 -11.99
CA TYR A 46 6.23 9.11 -11.37
C TYR A 46 5.74 10.55 -11.27
N ASP A 47 4.51 10.80 -11.71
CA ASP A 47 3.79 12.06 -11.46
C ASP A 47 3.17 12.00 -10.07
N THR A 48 3.81 12.69 -9.11
CA THR A 48 3.30 12.77 -7.74
C THR A 48 2.20 13.80 -7.56
N ALA A 49 1.96 14.66 -8.57
CA ALA A 49 1.07 15.81 -8.47
C ALA A 49 1.30 16.61 -7.16
N ASP A 50 0.34 16.57 -6.23
CA ASP A 50 0.41 17.17 -4.90
C ASP A 50 0.40 16.13 -3.76
N LEU A 51 0.50 14.85 -4.10
CA LEU A 51 0.60 13.75 -3.15
C LEU A 51 1.98 13.73 -2.50
N ARG A 52 2.02 13.30 -1.24
CA ARG A 52 3.26 13.14 -0.47
C ARG A 52 3.30 11.76 0.14
N LYS A 53 4.52 11.27 0.40
CA LYS A 53 4.70 10.05 1.19
C LYS A 53 3.95 10.17 2.51
N ILE A 54 3.28 9.10 2.91
CA ILE A 54 2.62 9.04 4.20
C ILE A 54 3.66 9.12 5.32
N LYS A 55 3.26 9.67 6.47
CA LYS A 55 4.09 9.75 7.67
C LYS A 55 3.52 8.82 8.73
N THR A 56 3.89 7.55 8.66
CA THR A 56 3.37 6.51 9.55
C THR A 56 3.75 6.72 11.02
N GLY A 57 4.91 7.34 11.29
CA GLY A 57 5.36 7.67 12.63
C GLY A 57 4.46 8.67 13.38
N ASP A 58 3.74 9.52 12.64
CA ASP A 58 2.85 10.54 13.22
C ASP A 58 1.40 10.02 13.36
N MET A 59 1.10 8.83 12.84
CA MET A 59 -0.25 8.28 12.82
C MET A 59 -0.66 7.72 14.19
N THR A 60 -1.92 7.96 14.53
CA THR A 60 -2.62 7.25 15.60
C THR A 60 -2.84 5.78 15.23
N LEU A 61 -3.08 4.93 16.24
CA LEU A 61 -3.46 3.53 16.01
C LEU A 61 -4.68 3.41 15.09
N HIS A 62 -5.67 4.28 15.26
CA HIS A 62 -6.85 4.32 14.40
C HIS A 62 -6.50 4.58 12.93
N GLU A 63 -5.64 5.58 12.66
CA GLU A 63 -5.20 5.88 11.29
C GLU A 63 -4.37 4.74 10.68
N LYS A 64 -3.51 4.08 11.47
CA LYS A 64 -2.76 2.90 11.01
C LYS A 64 -3.68 1.74 10.64
N MET A 65 -4.72 1.49 11.44
CA MET A 65 -5.73 0.47 11.14
C MET A 65 -6.51 0.80 9.85
N GLN A 66 -6.87 2.07 9.65
CA GLN A 66 -7.50 2.52 8.41
C GLN A 66 -6.57 2.37 7.19
N LEU A 67 -5.29 2.70 7.34
CA LEU A 67 -4.28 2.53 6.30
C LEU A 67 -4.16 1.06 5.88
N ILE A 68 -4.02 0.15 6.85
CA ILE A 68 -3.93 -1.29 6.59
C ILE A 68 -5.17 -1.80 5.87
N ARG A 69 -6.37 -1.39 6.33
CA ARG A 69 -7.62 -1.72 5.66
C ARG A 69 -7.65 -1.23 4.21
N GLY A 70 -7.24 0.01 3.95
CA GLY A 70 -7.18 0.58 2.60
C GLY A 70 -6.20 -0.16 1.69
N ILE A 71 -5.07 -0.63 2.22
CA ILE A 71 -4.09 -1.43 1.47
C ILE A 71 -4.68 -2.79 1.06
N ILE A 72 -5.40 -3.46 1.96
CA ILE A 72 -6.09 -4.73 1.64
C ILE A 72 -7.11 -4.52 0.52
N GLU A 73 -7.94 -3.47 0.60
CA GLU A 73 -8.92 -3.17 -0.44
C GLU A 73 -8.31 -2.75 -1.79
N ILE A 74 -7.11 -2.15 -1.77
CA ILE A 74 -6.34 -1.87 -2.99
C ILE A 74 -5.81 -3.17 -3.59
N SER A 75 -5.30 -4.08 -2.76
CA SER A 75 -4.83 -5.40 -3.17
C SER A 75 -5.93 -6.20 -3.87
N GLU A 76 -7.13 -6.25 -3.29
CA GLU A 76 -8.29 -6.92 -3.89
C GLU A 76 -8.71 -6.30 -5.23
N GLU A 77 -8.67 -4.97 -5.35
CA GLU A 77 -8.92 -4.32 -6.64
C GLU A 77 -7.84 -4.72 -7.65
N ASN A 78 -6.56 -4.71 -7.25
CA ASN A 78 -5.40 -5.00 -8.08
C ASN A 78 -5.34 -6.45 -8.60
N ASP A 79 -5.93 -7.42 -7.89
CA ASP A 79 -5.97 -8.83 -8.31
C ASP A 79 -6.66 -9.04 -9.67
N ASN A 80 -7.51 -8.09 -10.10
CA ASN A 80 -8.16 -8.09 -11.41
C ASN A 80 -7.39 -7.32 -12.50
N HIS A 81 -6.15 -6.89 -12.23
CA HIS A 81 -5.32 -6.12 -13.14
C HIS A 81 -3.94 -6.77 -13.38
N LEU A 82 -3.18 -6.23 -14.34
CA LEU A 82 -1.83 -6.70 -14.67
C LEU A 82 -0.84 -6.56 -13.51
N VAL A 83 -1.07 -5.58 -12.61
CA VAL A 83 -0.23 -5.31 -11.43
C VAL A 83 -0.85 -5.97 -10.19
N MET A 84 -0.80 -7.30 -10.14
CA MET A 84 -1.27 -8.07 -8.97
C MET A 84 -0.43 -7.79 -7.73
N ALA A 85 -0.96 -8.07 -6.53
CA ALA A 85 -0.31 -7.83 -5.25
C ALA A 85 1.11 -8.43 -5.12
N ARG A 86 1.34 -9.62 -5.69
CA ARG A 86 2.66 -10.26 -5.72
C ARG A 86 3.71 -9.50 -6.55
N LYS A 87 3.30 -8.65 -7.50
CA LYS A 87 4.22 -8.01 -8.47
C LYS A 87 4.85 -6.71 -7.98
N TYR A 88 4.40 -6.14 -6.86
CA TYR A 88 4.94 -4.90 -6.31
C TYR A 88 5.32 -5.01 -4.84
N LEU A 89 6.30 -4.21 -4.43
CA LEU A 89 6.68 -4.06 -3.02
C LEU A 89 5.64 -3.25 -2.24
N LEU A 90 5.38 -3.67 -1.00
CA LEU A 90 4.52 -2.95 -0.06
C LEU A 90 5.38 -2.40 1.07
N GLU A 91 5.71 -1.12 1.01
CA GLU A 91 6.55 -0.45 1.99
C GLU A 91 5.98 0.94 2.33
N PRO A 92 6.11 1.44 3.56
CA PRO A 92 5.62 2.77 3.93
C PRO A 92 6.11 3.90 3.01
N GLU A 93 7.35 3.83 2.52
CA GLU A 93 7.96 4.83 1.65
C GLU A 93 7.36 4.85 0.23
N LEU A 94 6.64 3.79 -0.12
CA LEU A 94 5.98 3.60 -1.42
C LEU A 94 4.50 4.00 -1.36
N ILE A 95 3.99 4.50 -0.23
CA ILE A 95 2.60 4.91 -0.11
C ILE A 95 2.49 6.43 -0.05
N TYR A 96 1.65 6.99 -0.91
CA TYR A 96 1.45 8.42 -1.07
C TYR A 96 -0.02 8.79 -0.83
N SER A 97 -0.24 9.94 -0.21
CA SER A 97 -1.57 10.51 -0.06
C SER A 97 -1.53 12.03 0.03
N ARG A 98 -2.71 12.64 -0.12
CA ARG A 98 -2.89 14.07 0.14
C ARG A 98 -3.18 14.24 1.64
N ASN A 99 -2.47 15.17 2.28
CA ASN A 99 -2.66 15.54 3.70
C ASN A 99 -2.63 14.34 4.67
N ASN A 100 -1.80 13.33 4.41
CA ASN A 100 -1.68 12.11 5.23
C ASN A 100 -3.00 11.33 5.41
N SER A 101 -3.97 11.51 4.51
CA SER A 101 -5.25 10.79 4.56
C SER A 101 -5.03 9.31 4.26
N VAL A 102 -5.66 8.44 5.06
CA VAL A 102 -5.44 6.97 5.03
C VAL A 102 -6.62 6.17 4.44
N THR A 103 -7.63 6.85 3.91
CA THR A 103 -8.75 6.21 3.20
C THR A 103 -8.30 5.71 1.83
N LYS A 104 -8.78 4.52 1.41
CA LYS A 104 -8.45 3.88 0.14
C LYS A 104 -8.42 4.83 -1.06
N GLU A 105 -9.45 5.65 -1.24
CA GLU A 105 -9.63 6.53 -2.41
C GLU A 105 -8.54 7.61 -2.52
N ARG A 106 -7.91 7.93 -1.39
CA ARG A 106 -6.89 8.98 -1.26
C ARG A 106 -5.47 8.42 -1.21
N LEU A 107 -5.32 7.11 -1.08
CA LEU A 107 -4.04 6.44 -1.16
C LEU A 107 -3.66 6.22 -2.63
N LYS A 108 -2.37 6.38 -2.91
CA LYS A 108 -1.72 5.93 -4.14
C LYS A 108 -0.45 5.18 -3.79
N LEU A 109 -0.28 4.03 -4.42
CA LEU A 109 0.94 3.25 -4.34
C LEU A 109 1.94 3.73 -5.40
N LEU A 110 3.20 3.87 -5.02
CA LEU A 110 4.29 3.94 -5.96
C LEU A 110 4.61 2.50 -6.36
N PHE A 111 4.41 2.17 -7.63
CA PHE A 111 4.78 0.85 -8.14
C PHE A 111 6.30 0.69 -8.06
N TYR A 112 6.77 -0.32 -7.34
CA TYR A 112 8.14 -0.78 -7.43
C TYR A 112 8.10 -2.30 -7.58
N PRO A 113 8.75 -2.88 -8.60
CA PRO A 113 8.64 -4.30 -8.86
C PRO A 113 9.17 -5.13 -7.69
N ASP A 114 8.40 -6.13 -7.29
CA ASP A 114 8.87 -7.16 -6.36
C ASP A 114 9.42 -8.34 -7.17
N PHE A 115 10.75 -8.47 -7.19
CA PHE A 115 11.44 -9.54 -7.91
C PHE A 115 11.38 -10.89 -7.20
N ASN A 116 11.06 -10.90 -5.89
CA ASN A 116 10.90 -12.14 -5.13
C ASN A 116 9.48 -12.71 -5.23
N GLU A 117 8.56 -11.94 -5.81
CA GLU A 117 7.13 -12.27 -5.93
C GLU A 117 6.50 -12.75 -4.61
N MET A 118 6.83 -12.08 -3.51
CA MET A 118 6.34 -12.46 -2.18
C MET A 118 4.80 -12.35 -2.13
N GLU A 119 4.17 -13.29 -1.40
CA GLU A 119 2.72 -13.29 -1.19
C GLU A 119 2.27 -12.03 -0.44
N PHE A 120 1.03 -11.60 -0.70
CA PHE A 120 0.53 -10.34 -0.16
C PHE A 120 0.44 -10.35 1.37
N GLU A 121 0.05 -11.48 1.95
CA GLU A 121 -0.10 -11.67 3.39
C GLU A 121 1.24 -11.49 4.11
N ASP A 122 2.33 -12.03 3.55
CA ASP A 122 3.69 -11.88 4.11
C ASP A 122 4.16 -10.42 4.03
N LYS A 123 3.93 -9.76 2.88
CA LYS A 123 4.19 -8.33 2.71
C LYS A 123 3.43 -7.49 3.72
N LEU A 124 2.18 -7.83 3.97
CA LEU A 124 1.32 -7.10 4.90
C LEU A 124 1.80 -7.24 6.34
N ILE A 125 2.29 -8.41 6.74
CA ILE A 125 2.92 -8.65 8.04
C ILE A 125 4.16 -7.77 8.21
N LEU A 126 5.07 -7.79 7.24
CA LEU A 126 6.27 -6.94 7.25
C LEU A 126 5.91 -5.46 7.30
N PHE A 127 4.91 -5.05 6.53
CA PHE A 127 4.40 -3.69 6.54
C PHE A 127 3.87 -3.28 7.93
N ILE A 128 3.08 -4.14 8.57
CA ILE A 128 2.56 -3.92 9.94
C ILE A 128 3.73 -3.73 10.92
N ASP A 129 4.75 -4.60 10.87
CA ASP A 129 5.93 -4.49 11.73
C ASP A 129 6.63 -3.14 11.52
N ARG A 130 6.81 -2.70 10.27
CA ARG A 130 7.49 -1.44 9.95
C ARG A 130 6.75 -0.19 10.41
N ILE A 131 5.42 -0.23 10.55
CA ILE A 131 4.63 0.93 10.99
C ILE A 131 4.31 0.92 12.48
N THR A 132 4.55 -0.18 13.18
CA THR A 132 4.23 -0.33 14.61
C THR A 132 5.19 0.48 15.48
N ASP A 133 4.65 1.33 16.36
CA ASP A 133 5.46 2.01 17.39
C ASP A 133 5.71 1.07 18.58
N MET A 134 6.88 0.44 18.58
CA MET A 134 7.30 -0.54 19.60
C MET A 134 7.33 0.01 21.03
N ARG A 135 7.27 1.34 21.22
CA ARG A 135 7.24 1.96 22.55
C ARG A 135 5.84 1.99 23.15
N LYS A 136 4.80 1.69 22.37
CA LYS A 136 3.39 1.73 22.80
C LYS A 136 2.84 0.31 22.91
N GLU A 137 2.84 -0.24 24.11
CA GLU A 137 2.41 -1.63 24.38
C GLU A 137 1.01 -1.95 23.84
N THR A 138 0.06 -1.02 23.96
CA THR A 138 -1.30 -1.19 23.42
C THR A 138 -1.32 -1.30 21.91
N GLU A 139 -0.47 -0.54 21.22
CA GLU A 139 -0.35 -0.59 19.76
C GLU A 139 0.33 -1.89 19.32
N VAL A 140 1.42 -2.29 19.96
CA VAL A 140 2.08 -3.58 19.72
C VAL A 140 1.07 -4.72 19.82
N LYS A 141 0.30 -4.77 20.91
CA LYS A 141 -0.72 -5.80 21.11
C LYS A 141 -1.77 -5.82 20.00
N GLU A 142 -2.33 -4.66 19.64
CA GLU A 142 -3.35 -4.59 18.59
C GLU A 142 -2.80 -4.96 17.20
N MET A 143 -1.53 -4.67 16.93
CA MET A 143 -0.85 -5.06 15.69
C MET A 143 -0.49 -6.55 15.66
N GLU A 144 -0.09 -7.15 16.77
CA GLU A 144 0.10 -8.61 16.87
C GLU A 144 -1.21 -9.37 16.66
N ASP A 145 -2.29 -8.98 17.34
CA ASP A 145 -3.64 -9.55 17.13
C ASP A 145 -4.05 -9.47 15.65
N LEU A 146 -3.69 -8.36 14.97
CA LEU A 146 -3.97 -8.17 13.56
C LEU A 146 -3.13 -9.09 12.67
N LYS A 147 -1.83 -9.24 12.94
CA LYS A 147 -0.96 -10.18 12.20
C LYS A 147 -1.45 -11.63 12.33
N GLU A 148 -1.90 -12.05 13.50
CA GLU A 148 -2.52 -13.37 13.67
C GLU A 148 -3.78 -13.53 12.81
N MET A 149 -4.55 -12.45 12.61
CA MET A 149 -5.71 -12.46 11.73
C MET A 149 -5.31 -12.53 10.25
N VAL A 150 -4.23 -11.87 9.84
CA VAL A 150 -3.67 -11.96 8.48
C VAL A 150 -3.22 -13.39 8.18
N LEU A 151 -2.49 -14.02 9.10
CA LEU A 151 -1.98 -15.39 8.96
C LEU A 151 -3.07 -16.46 8.80
N LYS A 152 -4.32 -16.17 9.20
CA LYS A 152 -5.46 -17.08 8.99
C LYS A 152 -5.93 -17.13 7.53
N GLY A 153 -5.49 -16.19 6.68
CA GLY A 153 -5.77 -16.18 5.23
C GLY A 153 -7.21 -15.86 4.82
N ASP A 154 -8.11 -15.57 5.77
CA ASP A 154 -9.50 -15.21 5.48
C ASP A 154 -9.64 -13.68 5.38
N ARG A 155 -9.55 -13.16 4.16
CA ARG A 155 -9.61 -11.72 3.87
C ARG A 155 -10.91 -11.07 4.29
N LEU A 156 -12.06 -11.73 4.06
CA LEU A 156 -13.36 -11.17 4.46
C LEU A 156 -13.44 -11.04 5.98
N ARG A 157 -12.95 -12.04 6.71
CA ARG A 157 -12.90 -12.00 8.17
C ARG A 157 -11.90 -10.97 8.69
N LEU A 158 -10.76 -10.79 8.01
CA LEU A 158 -9.77 -9.74 8.32
C LEU A 158 -10.36 -8.33 8.16
N LEU A 159 -11.05 -8.06 7.05
CA LEU A 159 -11.73 -6.76 6.83
C LEU A 159 -12.79 -6.50 7.90
N ARG A 160 -13.62 -7.51 8.23
CA ARG A 160 -14.62 -7.40 9.31
C ARG A 160 -13.98 -7.18 10.69
N TYR A 161 -12.82 -7.78 10.94
CA TYR A 161 -12.05 -7.57 12.17
C TYR A 161 -11.58 -6.11 12.24
N LEU A 162 -10.98 -5.59 11.17
CA LEU A 162 -10.54 -4.21 11.06
C LEU A 162 -11.70 -3.22 11.24
N ASP A 163 -12.84 -3.44 10.57
CA ASP A 163 -14.02 -2.58 10.70
C ASP A 163 -14.47 -2.46 12.16
N LYS A 164 -14.54 -3.58 12.89
CA LYS A 164 -14.91 -3.59 14.30
C LYS A 164 -13.89 -2.86 15.18
N ARG A 165 -12.60 -3.01 14.89
CA ARG A 165 -11.51 -2.35 15.65
C ARG A 165 -11.49 -0.84 15.40
N ILE A 166 -11.60 -0.41 14.15
CA ILE A 166 -11.65 1.00 13.75
C ILE A 166 -12.80 1.71 14.47
N VAL A 167 -14.01 1.14 14.45
CA VAL A 167 -15.18 1.73 15.13
C VAL A 167 -15.00 1.83 16.65
N ARG A 168 -14.30 0.88 17.28
CA ARG A 168 -14.01 0.93 18.72
C ARG A 168 -12.98 2.01 19.08
N LEU A 169 -12.00 2.23 18.22
CA LEU A 169 -10.93 3.20 18.42
C LEU A 169 -11.40 4.64 18.19
N ASP A 170 -12.43 4.85 17.36
CA ASP A 170 -13.12 6.13 17.21
C ASP A 170 -14.64 5.94 17.05
N PRO A 171 -15.41 5.94 18.17
CA PRO A 171 -16.86 5.78 18.14
C PRO A 171 -17.62 6.93 17.46
N SER A 172 -16.98 8.11 17.31
CA SER A 172 -17.62 9.30 16.76
C SER A 172 -18.01 9.12 15.28
N VAL A 173 -17.34 8.23 14.57
CA VAL A 173 -17.60 7.89 13.17
C VAL A 173 -18.97 7.22 12.97
N TYR A 174 -19.49 6.50 13.96
CA TYR A 174 -20.78 5.80 13.85
C TYR A 174 -22.00 6.73 13.97
N ASN A 175 -21.86 7.85 14.67
CA ASN A 175 -22.94 8.82 14.88
C ASN A 175 -23.15 9.79 13.71
N SER A 176 -22.32 9.72 12.66
CA SER A 176 -22.42 10.58 11.46
C SER A 176 -23.17 9.95 10.29
N LYS A 177 -23.59 8.69 10.41
CA LYS A 177 -24.32 7.93 9.36
C LYS A 177 -25.79 7.62 9.74
N LYS A 178 -26.36 8.34 10.72
CA LYS A 178 -27.78 8.29 11.05
C LYS A 178 -28.47 9.60 10.71
#